data_AF-G7IWA5-F1
#
_entry.id   AF-G7IWA5-F1
#
_cell.length_a   1.000
_cell.length_b   1.000
_cell.length_c   1.000
_cell.angle_alpha   90.00
_cell.angle_beta   90.00
_cell.angle_gamma   90.00
#
_symmetry.space_group_name_H-M   'P 1'
#
loop_
_entity.id
_entity.type
_entity.pdbx_description
1 polymer ?
#
loop_
_entity_poly.entity_id
_entity_poly.type
_entity_poly.pdbx_seq_one_letter_code
_entity_poly.pdbx_strand_id
1 'polypeptide(L)' 'MAEILKFVCFMIIFLSSFIVSESLNGHGKDRCFKDSDCPKYMCPSSLVAKCIKKLCSCRKPGLQIQLNPK' A
#
# COMPACT_ATOMS: atom_id res chain seq x y z
N MET A 1 40.59 10.18 -9.01
CA MET A 1 40.12 8.88 -8.48
C MET A 1 39.24 9.05 -7.24
N ALA A 2 39.69 9.76 -6.20
CA ALA A 2 38.92 9.99 -4.97
C ALA A 2 37.60 10.79 -5.14
N GLU A 3 37.55 11.74 -6.08
CA GLU A 3 36.32 12.51 -6.35
C GLU A 3 35.23 11.68 -7.04
N ILE A 4 35.61 10.80 -7.96
CA ILE A 4 34.69 9.89 -8.62
C ILE A 4 34.10 8.90 -7.60
N LEU A 5 34.93 8.41 -6.68
CA LEU A 5 34.47 7.56 -5.57
C LEU A 5 33.47 8.29 -4.64
N LYS A 6 33.70 9.57 -4.34
CA LYS A 6 32.75 10.40 -3.58
C LYS A 6 31.41 10.55 -4.30
N PHE A 7 31.44 10.81 -5.61
CA PHE A 7 30.23 10.95 -6.41
C PHE A 7 29.42 9.66 -6.46
N VAL A 8 30.08 8.52 -6.68
CA VAL A 8 29.44 7.20 -6.69
C VAL A 8 28.83 6.87 -5.32
N CYS A 9 29.52 7.16 -4.22
CA CYS A 9 28.97 6.96 -2.87
C CYS A 9 27.69 7.79 -2.64
N PHE A 10 27.68 9.06 -3.06
CA PHE A 10 26.53 9.93 -2.90
C PHE A 10 25.32 9.41 -3.70
N MET A 11 25.55 8.94 -4.93
CA MET A 11 24.51 8.33 -5.76
C MET A 11 23.96 7.04 -5.16
N ILE A 12 24.81 6.19 -4.58
CA ILE A 12 24.37 4.95 -3.91
C ILE A 12 23.50 5.29 -2.69
N ILE A 13 23.90 6.24 -1.85
CA ILE A 13 23.13 6.66 -0.67
C ILE A 13 21.76 7.25 -1.08
N PHE A 14 21.76 8.07 -2.14
CA PHE A 14 20.55 8.65 -2.69
C PHE A 14 19.60 7.54 -3.16
N LEU A 15 20.05 6.69 -4.09
CA LEU A 15 19.24 5.57 -4.61
C LEU A 15 18.75 4.62 -3.50
N SER A 16 19.59 4.31 -2.51
CA SER A 16 19.19 3.46 -1.36
C SER A 16 18.07 4.10 -0.53
N SER A 17 18.11 5.41 -0.35
CA SER A 17 17.06 6.15 0.39
C SER A 17 15.72 6.17 -0.35
N PHE A 18 15.77 6.20 -1.69
CA PHE A 18 14.57 6.09 -2.54
C PHE A 18 13.97 4.70 -2.48
N ILE A 19 14.78 3.64 -2.52
CA ILE A 19 14.31 2.25 -2.39
C ILE A 19 13.65 2.02 -1.03
N VAL A 20 14.20 2.57 0.06
CA VAL A 20 13.57 2.48 1.40
C VAL A 20 12.21 3.20 1.41
N SER A 21 12.09 4.35 0.75
CA SER A 21 10.83 5.09 0.65
C SER A 21 9.77 4.34 -0.18
N GLU A 22 10.17 3.67 -1.26
CA GLU A 22 9.28 2.77 -2.01
C GLU A 22 8.94 1.50 -1.24
N SER A 23 9.82 0.95 -0.41
CA SER A 23 9.50 -0.22 0.42
C SER A 23 8.53 0.11 1.56
N LEU A 24 8.61 1.33 2.11
CA LEU A 24 7.66 1.85 3.10
C LEU A 24 6.31 2.23 2.45
N ASN A 25 6.31 2.68 1.20
CA ASN A 25 5.11 3.09 0.46
C ASN A 25 4.50 1.96 -0.40
N GLY A 26 5.26 0.92 -0.71
CA GLY A 26 4.83 -0.27 -1.46
C GLY A 26 3.90 -1.17 -0.65
N HIS A 27 3.92 -1.01 0.68
CA HIS A 27 2.94 -1.56 1.61
C HIS A 27 2.01 -0.46 2.21
N GLY A 28 1.98 0.71 1.55
CA GLY A 28 1.24 1.90 1.97
C GLY A 28 -0.02 2.17 1.15
N LYS A 29 -0.09 1.66 -0.10
CA LYS A 29 -1.26 1.84 -0.97
C LYS A 29 -2.51 1.07 -0.53
N ASP A 30 -2.34 0.03 0.28
CA ASP A 30 -3.47 -0.72 0.84
C ASP A 30 -3.88 -0.27 2.23
N ARG A 31 -3.24 0.77 2.80
CA ARG A 31 -3.64 1.28 4.11
C ARG A 31 -4.99 1.94 4.03
N CYS A 32 -5.98 1.25 4.56
CA CYS A 32 -7.35 1.72 4.64
C CYS A 32 -7.73 1.97 6.11
N PHE A 33 -8.65 2.91 6.32
CA PHE A 33 -9.31 3.10 7.62
C PHE A 33 -10.79 2.71 7.54
N LYS A 34 -11.39 2.85 6.35
CA LYS A 34 -12.76 2.44 6.03
C LYS A 34 -12.77 1.68 4.70
N ASP A 35 -13.84 0.91 4.48
CA ASP A 35 -14.04 0.16 3.24
C ASP A 35 -14.04 1.07 2.00
N SER A 36 -14.49 2.32 2.15
CA SER A 36 -14.52 3.33 1.08
C SER A 36 -13.16 3.92 0.71
N ASP A 37 -12.12 3.75 1.54
CA ASP A 37 -10.74 4.10 1.18
C ASP A 37 -10.17 3.13 0.13
N CYS A 38 -10.76 1.93 0.02
CA CYS A 38 -10.31 0.93 -0.93
C CYS A 38 -10.90 1.18 -2.34
N PRO A 39 -10.05 1.18 -3.38
CA PRO A 39 -10.51 1.36 -4.74
C PRO A 39 -11.44 0.21 -5.17
N LYS A 40 -12.67 0.55 -5.55
CA LYS A 40 -13.67 -0.44 -5.98
C LYS A 40 -13.25 -1.23 -7.23
N TYR A 41 -12.36 -0.67 -8.05
CA TYR A 41 -11.82 -1.29 -9.25
C TYR A 41 -10.71 -2.33 -8.98
N MET A 42 -10.25 -2.46 -7.73
CA MET A 42 -9.21 -3.42 -7.36
C MET A 42 -9.70 -4.86 -7.40
N CYS A 43 -11.00 -5.07 -7.23
CA CYS A 43 -11.61 -6.39 -7.20
C CYS A 43 -12.48 -6.61 -8.46
N PRO A 44 -12.51 -7.83 -9.02
CA PRO A 44 -13.46 -8.16 -10.08
C PRO A 44 -14.89 -8.01 -9.56
N SER A 45 -15.87 -7.80 -10.46
CA SER A 45 -17.27 -7.44 -10.13
C SER A 45 -17.99 -8.41 -9.17
N SER A 46 -17.45 -9.61 -8.96
CA SER A 46 -17.94 -10.62 -8.02
C SER A 46 -17.36 -10.51 -6.61
N LEU A 47 -16.44 -9.58 -6.34
CA LEU A 47 -15.84 -9.32 -5.04
C LEU A 47 -15.91 -7.82 -4.70
N VAL A 48 -16.03 -7.53 -3.41
CA VAL A 48 -16.04 -6.17 -2.86
C VAL A 48 -14.74 -5.94 -2.12
N ALA A 49 -14.12 -4.78 -2.38
CA ALA A 49 -12.95 -4.33 -1.62
C ALA A 49 -13.38 -3.94 -0.21
N LYS A 50 -12.75 -4.56 0.79
CA LYS A 50 -12.97 -4.28 2.21
C LYS A 50 -11.67 -3.91 2.90
N CYS A 51 -11.80 -3.09 3.93
CA CYS A 51 -10.70 -2.77 4.80
C CYS A 51 -10.57 -3.78 5.94
N ILE A 52 -9.53 -4.61 5.90
CA ILE A 52 -9.27 -5.65 6.89
C ILE A 52 -7.89 -5.43 7.47
N LYS A 53 -7.80 -5.22 8.80
CA LYS A 53 -6.52 -4.98 9.49
C LYS A 53 -5.70 -3.84 8.87
N LYS A 54 -6.38 -2.77 8.45
CA LYS A 54 -5.80 -1.63 7.72
C LYS A 54 -5.18 -2.03 6.38
N LEU A 55 -5.69 -3.08 5.75
CA LEU A 55 -5.29 -3.53 4.42
C LEU A 55 -6.53 -3.75 3.54
N CYS A 56 -6.52 -3.21 2.31
CA CYS A 56 -7.56 -3.49 1.33
C CYS A 56 -7.50 -4.96 0.88
N SER A 57 -8.63 -5.65 0.93
CA SER A 57 -8.74 -7.05 0.55
C SER A 57 -10.08 -7.35 -0.14
N CYS A 58 -10.06 -8.22 -1.15
CA CYS A 58 -11.25 -8.62 -1.90
C CYS A 58 -11.99 -9.77 -1.21
N ARG A 59 -13.27 -9.57 -0.87
CA ARG A 59 -14.15 -10.63 -0.32
C ARG A 59 -15.40 -10.78 -1.18
N LYS A 60 -15.93 -12.00 -1.29
CA LYS A 60 -17.23 -12.24 -1.93
C LYS A 60 -18.31 -11.43 -1.20
N PRO A 61 -19.30 -10.85 -1.90
CA PRO A 61 -20.49 -10.26 -1.30
C PRO A 61 -21.40 -11.39 -0.78
N GLY A 62 -20.93 -12.13 0.22
CA GLY A 62 -21.71 -13.07 0.99
C GLY A 62 -22.07 -12.42 2.32
N LEU A 63 -23.35 -12.06 2.46
CA LEU A 63 -24.07 -11.84 3.72
C LEU A 63 -23.31 -11.07 4.82
N GLN A 64 -23.46 -9.74 4.86
CA GLN A 64 -23.16 -8.94 6.07
C GLN A 64 -24.36 -8.03 6.36
N ILE A 65 -25.36 -8.63 6.99
CA ILE A 65 -26.18 -7.97 7.99
C ILE A 65 -25.27 -7.79 9.22
N GLN A 66 -25.05 -6.54 9.62
CA GLN A 66 -24.40 -6.05 10.85
C GLN A 66 -22.88 -6.23 10.96
N LEU A 67 -22.08 -5.23 11.36
CA LEU A 67 -22.24 -4.42 12.58
C LEU A 67 -21.63 -3.02 12.33
N ASN A 68 -22.46 -2.00 12.43
CA ASN A 68 -22.05 -0.61 12.53
C ASN A 68 -22.06 -0.28 14.03
N PRO A 69 -20.92 -0.15 14.72
CA PRO A 69 -20.92 0.45 16.04
C PRO A 69 -20.73 1.96 15.88
N LYS A 70 -21.76 2.66 16.35
CA LYS A 70 -21.87 4.10 16.58
C LYS A 70 -20.68 4.68 17.35
#